data_AF-A0A6A4GWK8-F1
#
_entry.id   AF-A0A6A4GWK8-F1
#
_cell.length_a   1.000
_cell.length_b   1.000
_cell.length_c   1.000
_cell.angle_alpha   90.00
_cell.angle_beta   90.00
_cell.angle_gamma   90.00
#
_symmetry.space_group_name_H-M   'P 1'
#
loop_
_entity.id
_entity.type
_entity.pdbx_description
1 polymer ?
#
loop_
_entity_poly.entity_id
_entity_poly.type
_entity_poly.pdbx_seq_one_letter_code
_entity_poly.pdbx_strand_id
1 'polypeptide(L)'
;QCVPTVEFDLEQGQHVLEHNGAHLLHNSTIDRSTEPCGLCLRPSSLCRIYLKKNCGRKSNFQINLRKSKCTNLAKFSYKTATTSSKTSPCSNVPLLCDLCGGIGAAAVWRYNMKHHLMNVHPTVDLVQYQHLWVLSMVEVDGMQELWRNRKKSKRKKAKALTKDLPAFRVSVSQISLFHYILSMTYFILLS
;
A
#
# COMPACT_ATOMS: atom_id res chain seq x y z
N GLN A 1 19.93 -1.46 1.92
CA GLN A 1 18.54 -0.95 1.85
C GLN A 1 17.97 -1.28 0.47
N CYS A 2 16.73 -1.78 0.37
CA CYS A 2 16.05 -1.82 -0.92
C CYS A 2 15.62 -0.38 -1.25
N VAL A 3 16.13 0.18 -2.34
CA VAL A 3 15.55 1.40 -2.93
C VAL A 3 14.39 0.93 -3.80
N PRO A 4 13.14 1.28 -3.48
CA PRO A 4 12.01 0.95 -4.33
C PRO A 4 12.28 1.52 -5.73
N THR A 5 12.15 0.69 -6.77
CA THR A 5 12.29 1.14 -8.16
C THR A 5 11.15 2.08 -8.57
N VAL A 6 10.08 2.11 -7.78
CA VAL A 6 8.90 2.97 -7.94
C VAL A 6 8.58 3.56 -6.57
N GLU A 7 8.31 4.85 -6.51
CA GLU A 7 7.83 5.52 -5.29
C GLU A 7 6.56 4.83 -4.77
N PHE A 8 6.43 4.71 -3.45
CA PHE A 8 5.24 4.09 -2.88
C PHE A 8 4.02 4.97 -3.14
N ASP A 9 3.05 4.41 -3.84
CA ASP A 9 1.72 4.98 -3.91
C ASP A 9 1.04 4.85 -2.53
N LEU A 10 0.93 5.98 -1.81
CA LEU A 10 0.35 6.03 -0.48
C LEU A 10 -1.17 5.79 -0.46
N GLU A 11 -1.83 5.82 -1.61
CA GLU A 11 -3.22 5.37 -1.76
C GLU A 11 -3.32 3.84 -1.62
N GLN A 12 -2.22 3.13 -1.92
CA GLN A 12 -2.07 1.69 -1.77
C GLN A 12 -1.44 1.32 -0.42
N GLY A 13 -1.96 1.88 0.68
CA GLY A 13 -1.38 1.70 2.02
C GLY A 13 -1.22 0.25 2.46
N GLN A 14 -2.07 -0.67 2.00
CA GLN A 14 -1.92 -2.11 2.26
C GLN A 14 -0.63 -2.67 1.64
N HIS A 15 -0.29 -2.27 0.41
CA HIS A 15 0.95 -2.72 -0.25
C HIS A 15 2.21 -2.14 0.40
N VAL A 16 2.15 -0.87 0.85
CA VAL A 16 3.23 -0.28 1.65
C VAL A 16 3.47 -1.11 2.91
N LEU A 17 2.38 -1.50 3.58
CA LEU A 17 2.44 -2.28 4.80
C LEU A 17 3.01 -3.68 4.58
N GLU A 18 2.58 -4.36 3.52
CA GLU A 18 3.10 -5.66 3.11
C GLU A 18 4.59 -5.61 2.80
N HIS A 19 5.02 -4.62 2.01
CA HIS A 19 6.42 -4.46 1.62
C HIS A 19 7.32 -4.24 2.85
N ASN A 20 6.95 -3.28 3.70
CA ASN A 20 7.71 -2.99 4.91
C ASN A 20 7.61 -4.12 5.94
N GLY A 21 6.46 -4.79 6.03
CA GLY A 21 6.29 -5.99 6.84
C GLY A 21 7.27 -7.09 6.45
N ALA A 22 7.50 -7.31 5.15
CA ALA A 22 8.48 -8.27 4.66
C ALA A 22 9.90 -7.88 5.08
N HIS A 23 10.23 -6.59 5.04
CA HIS A 23 11.48 -6.07 5.59
C HIS A 23 11.61 -6.34 7.10
N LEU A 24 10.59 -6.05 7.90
CA LEU A 24 10.62 -6.27 9.36
C LEU A 24 10.84 -7.74 9.74
N LEU A 25 10.31 -8.68 8.96
CA LEU A 25 10.41 -10.11 9.24
C LEU A 25 11.71 -10.75 8.72
N HIS A 26 12.20 -10.32 7.56
CA HIS A 26 13.24 -11.07 6.83
C HIS A 26 14.51 -10.27 6.54
N ASN A 27 14.53 -8.97 6.80
CA ASN A 27 15.74 -8.17 6.65
C ASN A 27 16.53 -8.13 7.97
N SER A 28 17.65 -8.86 8.03
CA SER A 28 18.52 -8.91 9.20
C SER A 28 19.18 -7.58 9.56
N THR A 29 19.20 -6.61 8.63
CA THR A 29 19.79 -5.28 8.89
C THR A 29 18.87 -4.35 9.67
N ILE A 30 17.62 -4.75 9.96
CA ILE A 30 16.67 -3.92 10.70
C ILE A 30 16.74 -4.26 12.17
N ASP A 31 17.11 -3.27 12.98
CA ASP A 31 17.06 -3.38 14.42
C ASP A 31 15.63 -3.23 14.93
N ARG A 32 15.03 -4.36 15.32
CA ARG A 32 13.66 -4.42 15.84
C ARG A 32 13.53 -3.92 17.28
N SER A 33 14.64 -3.77 18.01
CA SER A 33 14.64 -3.17 19.35
C SER A 33 14.24 -1.69 19.32
N THR A 34 14.45 -1.03 18.18
CA THR A 34 14.02 0.37 17.94
C THR A 34 12.53 0.52 17.62
N GLU A 35 11.78 -0.59 17.62
CA GLU A 35 10.36 -0.68 17.26
C GLU A 35 10.01 0.07 15.96
N PRO A 36 10.70 -0.24 14.84
CA PRO A 36 10.57 0.52 13.60
C PRO A 36 9.14 0.53 13.04
N CYS A 37 8.73 1.68 12.49
CA CYS A 37 7.38 1.89 11.98
C CYS A 37 7.04 0.96 10.80
N GLY A 38 5.87 0.32 10.82
CA GLY A 38 5.39 -0.51 9.71
C GLY A 38 5.14 0.22 8.38
N LEU A 39 5.13 1.56 8.34
CA LEU A 39 4.90 2.34 7.12
C LEU A 39 6.16 2.98 6.53
N CYS A 40 7.20 3.21 7.34
CA CYS A 40 8.42 3.90 6.87
C CYS A 40 9.72 3.33 7.45
N LEU A 41 9.64 2.30 8.30
CA LEU A 41 10.76 1.60 8.93
C LEU A 41 11.68 2.48 9.81
N ARG A 42 11.31 3.75 10.08
CA ARG A 42 12.04 4.60 11.02
C ARG A 42 11.76 4.18 12.47
N PRO A 43 12.72 4.36 13.40
CA PRO A 43 12.55 4.10 14.82
C PRO A 43 11.30 4.76 15.44
N SER A 44 10.72 4.14 16.47
CA SER A 44 9.52 4.65 17.15
C SER A 44 9.72 6.01 17.81
N SER A 45 10.96 6.33 18.21
CA SER A 45 11.34 7.65 18.75
C SER A 45 11.12 8.79 17.74
N LEU A 46 11.25 8.50 16.44
CA LEU A 46 11.06 9.46 15.34
C LEU A 46 9.70 9.32 14.65
N CYS A 47 9.02 8.19 14.84
CA CYS A 47 7.78 7.85 14.12
C CYS A 47 6.75 7.19 15.04
N ARG A 48 5.84 8.01 15.59
CA ARG A 48 4.81 7.55 16.54
C ARG A 48 3.45 7.46 15.87
N ILE A 49 2.83 6.30 15.97
CA ILE A 49 1.47 6.04 15.50
C ILE A 49 0.55 6.02 16.70
N TYR A 50 -0.58 6.71 16.62
CA TYR A 50 -1.62 6.70 17.65
C TYR A 50 -2.90 6.15 17.07
N LEU A 51 -3.63 5.38 17.86
CA LEU A 51 -4.95 4.88 17.48
C LEU A 51 -6.05 5.75 18.08
N LYS A 52 -7.17 5.78 17.39
CA LYS A 52 -8.45 6.28 17.90
C LYS A 52 -9.50 5.21 17.71
N LYS A 53 -10.49 5.20 18.60
CA LYS A 53 -11.71 4.42 18.42
C LYS A 53 -12.68 5.22 17.57
N ASN A 54 -13.30 4.59 16.58
CA ASN A 54 -14.38 5.25 15.84
C ASN A 54 -15.64 5.36 16.72
N CYS A 55 -16.56 6.26 16.37
CA CYS A 55 -17.86 6.32 17.03
C CYS A 55 -18.73 5.13 16.57
N GLY A 56 -19.37 4.42 17.52
CA GLY A 56 -20.32 3.33 17.25
C GLY A 56 -20.10 2.07 18.09
N ARG A 57 -21.17 1.32 18.38
CA ARG A 57 -21.13 0.12 19.26
C ARG A 57 -20.21 -1.02 18.76
N LYS A 58 -19.89 -1.07 17.46
CA LYS A 58 -18.99 -2.05 16.81
C LYS A 58 -17.75 -1.39 16.17
N SER A 59 -17.31 -0.26 16.70
CA SER A 59 -16.24 0.53 16.10
C SER A 59 -14.89 -0.18 16.18
N ASN A 60 -14.25 -0.40 15.03
CA ASN A 60 -12.85 -0.80 14.98
C ASN A 60 -11.92 0.37 15.29
N PHE A 61 -10.67 0.06 15.65
CA PHE A 61 -9.62 1.06 15.73
C PHE A 61 -9.26 1.59 14.35
N GLN A 62 -8.84 2.86 14.32
CA GLN A 62 -8.22 3.50 13.17
C GLN A 62 -6.99 4.28 13.61
N ILE A 63 -6.07 4.50 12.68
CA ILE A 63 -4.96 5.43 12.90
C ILE A 63 -5.54 6.84 13.09
N ASN A 64 -5.14 7.48 14.17
CA ASN A 64 -5.39 8.90 14.41
C ASN A 64 -4.42 9.71 13.55
N LEU A 65 -4.85 10.05 12.34
CA LEU A 65 -4.03 10.78 11.37
C LEU A 65 -3.60 12.17 11.85
N ARG A 66 -4.33 12.78 12.80
CA ARG A 66 -4.00 14.10 13.35
C ARG A 66 -2.90 14.03 14.42
N LYS A 67 -2.91 12.97 15.24
CA LYS A 67 -1.94 12.78 16.34
C LYS A 67 -0.68 12.03 15.90
N SER A 68 -0.79 11.18 14.89
CA SER A 68 0.31 10.34 14.40
C SER A 68 1.33 11.14 13.60
N LYS A 69 2.61 10.77 13.72
CA LYS A 69 3.73 11.37 12.99
C LYS A 69 4.44 10.27 12.19
N CYS A 70 4.25 10.27 10.88
CA CYS A 70 4.93 9.39 9.93
C CYS A 70 5.08 10.11 8.58
N THR A 71 6.23 10.00 7.93
CA THR A 71 6.46 10.57 6.60
C THR A 71 5.65 9.86 5.51
N ASN A 72 5.39 8.57 5.69
CA ASN A 72 4.63 7.73 4.76
C ASN A 72 3.28 7.35 5.37
N LEU A 73 2.60 8.33 5.99
CA LEU A 73 1.32 8.07 6.68
C LEU A 73 0.23 7.71 5.67
N ALA A 74 0.11 6.43 5.34
CA ALA A 74 -0.88 5.89 4.43
C ALA A 74 -2.16 5.47 5.15
N LYS A 75 -3.30 5.58 4.46
CA LYS A 75 -4.56 4.99 4.90
C LYS A 75 -4.62 3.54 4.43
N PHE A 76 -5.04 2.64 5.31
CA PHE A 76 -5.32 1.25 4.95
C PHE A 76 -6.50 0.73 5.78
N SER A 77 -7.13 -0.34 5.30
CA SER A 77 -8.24 -0.99 6.02
C SER A 77 -7.69 -1.75 7.22
N TYR A 78 -7.92 -1.25 8.43
CA TYR A 78 -7.49 -1.91 9.67
C TYR A 78 -8.04 -3.34 9.77
N LYS A 79 -9.32 -3.54 9.42
CA LYS A 79 -9.96 -4.87 9.44
C LYS A 79 -9.27 -5.86 8.48
N THR A 80 -8.89 -5.39 7.29
CA THR A 80 -8.19 -6.23 6.32
C THR A 80 -6.79 -6.55 6.81
N ALA A 81 -6.09 -5.55 7.34
CA ALA A 81 -4.73 -5.69 7.84
C ALA A 81 -4.64 -6.47 9.16
N THR A 82 -5.73 -6.68 9.92
CA THR A 82 -5.70 -7.53 11.13
C THR A 82 -5.70 -9.02 10.82
N THR A 83 -6.05 -9.43 9.60
CA THR A 83 -6.22 -10.85 9.24
C THR A 83 -5.38 -11.20 8.04
N SER A 84 -4.39 -12.07 8.24
CA SER A 84 -3.60 -12.63 7.15
C SER A 84 -4.45 -13.57 6.29
N SER A 85 -4.25 -13.47 4.97
CA SER A 85 -4.89 -14.34 3.96
C SER A 85 -3.92 -14.63 2.82
N LYS A 86 -4.26 -15.58 1.94
CA LYS A 86 -3.43 -15.92 0.78
C LYS A 86 -3.17 -14.73 -0.16
N THR A 87 -4.12 -13.80 -0.28
CA THR A 87 -4.02 -12.65 -1.20
C THR A 87 -3.51 -11.37 -0.52
N SER A 88 -3.51 -11.33 0.81
CA SER A 88 -2.99 -10.23 1.65
C SER A 88 -2.38 -10.85 2.90
N PRO A 89 -1.13 -11.34 2.83
CA PRO A 89 -0.55 -12.17 3.88
C PRO A 89 -0.09 -11.37 5.11
N CYS A 90 0.02 -10.04 5.01
CA CYS A 90 0.53 -9.22 6.09
C CYS A 90 -0.55 -8.86 7.12
N SER A 91 -0.33 -9.26 8.38
CA SER A 91 -1.14 -8.83 9.53
C SER A 91 -0.49 -7.74 10.40
N ASN A 92 0.53 -7.05 9.87
CA ASN A 92 1.31 -6.08 10.63
C ASN A 92 0.53 -4.78 10.92
N VAL A 93 -0.31 -4.77 11.94
CA VAL A 93 -1.08 -3.58 12.33
C VAL A 93 -0.52 -2.91 13.58
N PRO A 94 -0.70 -1.59 13.76
CA PRO A 94 -0.47 -0.95 15.04
C PRO A 94 -1.48 -1.50 16.07
N LEU A 95 -0.99 -1.94 17.23
CA LEU A 95 -1.76 -2.47 18.35
C LEU A 95 -1.55 -1.59 19.59
N LEU A 96 -2.55 -1.56 20.47
CA LEU A 96 -2.38 -0.99 21.81
C LEU A 96 -1.66 -2.00 22.70
N CYS A 97 -0.75 -1.51 23.55
CA CYS A 97 -0.19 -2.29 24.65
C CYS A 97 -0.92 -1.85 25.93
N ASP A 98 -1.63 -2.78 26.57
CA ASP A 98 -2.42 -2.49 27.76
C ASP A 98 -1.52 -2.11 28.97
N LEU A 99 -0.29 -2.59 28.98
CA LEU A 99 0.73 -2.27 29.98
C LEU A 99 1.29 -0.84 29.82
N CYS A 100 1.19 -0.25 28.63
CA CYS A 100 1.59 1.12 28.35
C CYS A 100 0.47 2.16 28.59
N GLY A 101 -0.66 1.75 29.19
CA GLY A 101 -1.80 2.62 29.44
C GLY A 101 -2.85 2.65 28.31
N GLY A 102 -2.76 1.75 27.32
CA GLY A 102 -3.81 1.54 26.32
C GLY A 102 -4.12 2.76 25.46
N ILE A 103 -5.39 3.18 25.39
CA ILE A 103 -5.84 4.28 24.52
C ILE A 103 -5.18 5.59 24.96
N GLY A 104 -4.41 6.20 24.04
CA GLY A 104 -3.73 7.47 24.28
C GLY A 104 -2.20 7.33 24.20
N ALA A 105 -1.69 6.15 24.52
CA ALA A 105 -0.29 5.76 24.31
C ALA A 105 0.01 5.56 22.81
N ALA A 106 1.30 5.58 22.47
CA ALA A 106 1.74 5.24 21.12
C ALA A 106 1.50 3.74 20.87
N ALA A 107 0.99 3.41 19.70
CA ALA A 107 0.73 2.03 19.30
C ALA A 107 2.03 1.32 18.88
N VAL A 108 2.07 0.02 19.13
CA VAL A 108 3.18 -0.87 18.80
C VAL A 108 2.78 -1.72 17.60
N TRP A 109 3.60 -1.77 16.56
CA TRP A 109 3.33 -2.61 15.40
C TRP A 109 3.36 -4.09 15.79
N ARG A 110 2.40 -4.90 15.32
CA ARG A 110 2.23 -6.32 15.66
C ARG A 110 3.55 -7.08 15.61
N TYR A 111 4.30 -6.91 14.52
CA TYR A 111 5.58 -7.60 14.38
C TYR A 111 6.56 -7.18 15.47
N ASN A 112 6.59 -5.93 15.90
CA ASN A 112 7.51 -5.48 16.95
C ASN A 112 7.05 -5.81 18.38
N MET A 113 5.82 -6.28 18.58
CA MET A 113 5.22 -6.45 19.92
C MET A 113 6.06 -7.32 20.86
N LYS A 114 6.64 -8.41 20.37
CA LYS A 114 7.53 -9.24 21.21
C LYS A 114 8.74 -8.47 21.74
N HIS A 115 9.40 -7.70 20.87
CA HIS A 115 10.58 -6.91 21.25
C HIS A 115 10.19 -5.77 22.20
N HIS A 116 9.04 -5.14 21.95
CA HIS A 116 8.48 -4.13 22.84
C HIS A 116 8.29 -4.68 24.26
N LEU A 117 7.61 -5.83 24.41
CA LEU A 117 7.39 -6.43 25.72
C LEU A 117 8.71 -6.80 26.41
N MET A 118 9.67 -7.37 25.67
CA MET A 118 10.99 -7.71 26.22
C MET A 118 11.76 -6.49 26.75
N ASN A 119 11.68 -5.35 26.06
CA ASN A 119 12.50 -4.17 26.36
C ASN A 119 11.82 -3.20 27.32
N VAL A 120 10.52 -2.97 27.16
CA VAL A 120 9.75 -1.99 27.93
C VAL A 120 9.11 -2.62 29.17
N HIS A 121 8.81 -3.92 29.11
CA HIS A 121 8.13 -4.66 30.16
C HIS A 121 8.89 -5.95 30.53
N PRO A 122 10.19 -5.90 30.89
CA PRO A 122 11.05 -7.07 31.00
C PRO A 122 10.62 -8.10 32.07
N THR A 123 9.75 -7.70 33.00
CA THR A 123 9.27 -8.55 34.10
C THR A 123 7.99 -9.33 33.78
N VAL A 124 7.39 -9.13 32.59
CA VAL A 124 6.12 -9.78 32.26
C VAL A 124 6.33 -11.16 31.64
N ASP A 125 5.41 -12.08 31.94
CA ASP A 125 5.38 -13.38 31.30
C ASP A 125 4.92 -13.23 29.85
N LEU A 126 5.85 -13.41 28.91
CA LEU A 126 5.60 -13.32 27.48
C LEU A 126 4.57 -14.35 26.99
N VAL A 127 4.44 -15.50 27.64
CA VAL A 127 3.50 -16.55 27.20
C VAL A 127 2.06 -16.03 27.19
N GLN A 128 1.69 -15.20 28.16
CA GLN A 128 0.36 -14.61 28.27
C GLN A 128 0.00 -13.71 27.08
N TYR A 129 1.00 -13.05 26.50
CA TYR A 129 0.82 -12.08 25.42
C TYR A 129 1.11 -12.64 24.04
N GLN A 130 1.48 -13.92 23.94
CA GLN A 130 1.96 -14.55 22.70
C GLN A 130 1.00 -14.38 21.51
N HIS A 131 -0.31 -14.38 21.77
CA HIS A 131 -1.36 -14.16 20.78
C HIS A 131 -1.24 -12.81 20.02
N LEU A 132 -0.54 -11.82 20.59
CA LEU A 132 -0.34 -10.50 20.00
C LEU A 132 0.70 -10.49 18.86
N TRP A 133 1.62 -11.46 18.78
CA TRP A 133 2.67 -11.47 17.74
C TRP A 133 2.84 -12.79 17.00
N VAL A 134 2.22 -13.89 17.45
CA VAL A 134 2.28 -15.15 16.70
C VAL A 134 1.66 -14.97 15.32
N LEU A 135 2.38 -15.42 14.30
CA LEU A 135 1.95 -15.38 12.91
C LEU A 135 1.40 -16.75 12.52
N SER A 136 0.35 -16.77 11.70
CA SER A 136 -0.14 -18.02 11.13
C SER A 136 0.85 -18.57 10.10
N MET A 137 0.79 -19.87 9.80
CA MET A 137 1.62 -20.44 8.72
C MET A 137 1.38 -19.74 7.37
N VAL A 138 0.12 -19.42 7.07
CA VAL A 138 -0.25 -18.68 5.85
C VAL A 138 0.45 -17.32 5.78
N GLU A 139 0.55 -16.63 6.91
CA GLU A 139 1.27 -15.36 7.00
C GLU A 139 2.77 -15.55 6.82
N VAL A 140 3.37 -16.51 7.53
CA VAL A 140 4.80 -16.79 7.44
C VAL A 140 5.19 -17.11 5.99
N ASP A 141 4.47 -18.01 5.34
CA ASP A 141 4.75 -18.43 3.97
C ASP A 141 4.52 -17.28 2.97
N GLY A 142 3.41 -16.55 3.12
CA GLY A 142 3.07 -15.44 2.23
C GLY A 142 4.05 -14.26 2.34
N MET A 143 4.46 -13.91 3.55
CA MET A 143 5.44 -12.85 3.78
C MET A 143 6.85 -13.24 3.30
N GLN A 144 7.22 -14.51 3.46
CA GLN A 144 8.46 -15.05 2.90
C GLN A 144 8.47 -14.96 1.37
N GLU A 145 7.34 -15.26 0.71
CA GLU A 145 7.23 -15.17 -0.74
C GLU A 145 7.28 -13.71 -1.23
N LEU A 146 6.59 -12.79 -0.53
CA LEU A 146 6.71 -11.35 -0.80
C LEU A 146 8.16 -10.88 -0.67
N TRP A 147 8.88 -11.33 0.36
CA TRP A 147 10.29 -11.02 0.54
C TRP A 147 11.14 -11.49 -0.62
N ARG A 148 10.98 -12.74 -1.09
CA ARG A 148 11.72 -13.27 -2.26
C ARG A 148 11.44 -12.46 -3.52
N ASN A 149 10.19 -12.04 -3.71
CA ASN A 149 9.74 -11.34 -4.92
C ASN A 149 9.86 -9.81 -4.86
N ARG A 150 10.32 -9.23 -3.75
CA ARG A 150 10.30 -7.76 -3.52
C ARG A 150 10.98 -6.91 -4.60
N LYS A 151 11.94 -7.48 -5.34
CA LYS A 151 12.66 -6.79 -6.44
C LYS A 151 12.01 -6.98 -7.81
N LYS A 152 11.03 -7.88 -7.93
CA LYS A 152 10.35 -8.15 -9.20
C LYS A 152 9.32 -7.05 -9.48
N SER A 153 9.51 -6.31 -10.56
CA SER A 153 8.47 -5.42 -11.08
C SER A 153 7.39 -6.25 -11.79
N LYS A 154 6.12 -6.01 -11.47
CA LYS A 154 5.02 -6.53 -12.28
C LYS A 154 4.98 -5.74 -13.58
N ARG A 155 5.22 -6.40 -14.72
CA ARG A 155 4.95 -5.80 -16.05
C ARG A 155 3.50 -5.31 -16.05
N LYS A 156 3.29 -4.01 -16.29
CA LYS A 156 1.95 -3.48 -16.52
C LYS A 156 1.39 -4.21 -17.74
N LYS A 157 0.29 -4.97 -17.58
CA LYS A 157 -0.50 -5.41 -18.74
C LYS A 157 -0.96 -4.13 -19.44
N ALA A 158 -0.61 -3.98 -20.71
CA ALA A 158 -1.17 -2.91 -21.53
C ALA A 158 -2.69 -2.99 -21.41
N LYS A 159 -3.36 -1.91 -21.01
CA LYS A 159 -4.81 -1.82 -21.12
C LYS A 159 -5.11 -2.03 -22.61
N ALA A 160 -5.82 -3.09 -22.95
CA ALA A 160 -6.42 -3.21 -24.27
C ALA A 160 -7.27 -1.95 -24.45
N LEU A 161 -6.91 -1.12 -25.43
CA LEU A 161 -7.69 0.04 -25.82
C LEU A 161 -9.06 -0.51 -26.23
N THR A 162 -10.06 -0.33 -25.38
CA THR A 162 -11.46 -0.59 -25.73
C THR A 162 -11.78 0.31 -26.91
N LYS A 163 -11.90 -0.30 -28.11
CA LYS A 163 -12.36 0.35 -29.33
C LYS A 163 -13.85 0.67 -29.18
N ASP A 164 -14.16 1.75 -28.47
CA ASP A 164 -15.47 2.40 -28.54
C ASP A 164 -15.24 3.90 -28.78
N LEU A 165 -14.72 4.19 -29.96
CA LEU A 165 -14.97 5.47 -30.62
C LEU A 165 -16.03 5.18 -31.69
N PRO A 166 -17.17 5.89 -31.71
CA PRO A 166 -18.14 5.72 -32.79
C PRO A 166 -17.44 6.01 -34.12
N ALA A 167 -17.61 5.10 -35.08
CA ALA A 167 -17.05 5.25 -36.42
C ALA A 167 -17.57 6.56 -37.03
N PHE A 168 -16.70 7.55 -37.17
CA PHE A 168 -16.94 8.71 -38.00
C PHE A 168 -16.98 8.23 -39.45
N ARG A 169 -18.19 7.90 -39.94
CA ARG A 169 -18.44 7.66 -41.36
C ARG A 169 -18.39 9.00 -42.08
N VAL A 170 -17.33 9.25 -42.83
CA VAL A 170 -17.38 10.23 -43.91
C VAL A 170 -18.16 9.58 -45.05
N SER A 171 -19.35 10.10 -45.36
CA SER A 171 -20.06 9.72 -46.58
C SER A 171 -19.33 10.32 -47.77
N VAL A 172 -18.90 9.47 -48.70
CA VAL A 172 -18.49 9.88 -50.04
C VAL A 172 -19.73 10.36 -50.80
N SER A 173 -20.11 11.61 -50.58
CA SER A 173 -21.18 12.28 -51.31
C SER A 173 -20.95 13.79 -51.48
N GLN A 174 -19.71 14.28 -51.34
CA GLN A 174 -19.34 15.66 -51.69
C GLN A 174 -17.92 15.78 -52.29
N ILE A 175 -17.56 14.88 -53.22
CA ILE A 175 -16.47 15.16 -54.19
C ILE A 175 -17.00 14.89 -55.59
N SER A 176 -17.98 15.69 -55.99
CA SER A 176 -18.39 15.87 -57.40
C SER A 176 -18.54 17.34 -57.78
N LEU A 177 -17.93 18.26 -57.01
CA LEU A 177 -17.94 19.69 -57.31
C LEU A 177 -16.55 20.33 -57.46
N PHE A 178 -15.48 19.52 -57.55
CA PHE A 178 -14.12 20.02 -57.85
C PHE A 178 -13.56 19.58 -59.22
N HIS A 179 -14.29 18.74 -59.95
CA HIS A 179 -13.93 18.40 -61.34
C HIS A 179 -14.64 19.25 -62.40
N TYR A 180 -15.54 20.17 -62.02
CA TYR A 180 -16.29 21.02 -62.97
C TYR A 180 -15.75 22.46 -63.10
N ILE A 181 -14.74 22.86 -62.31
CA ILE A 181 -14.19 24.23 -62.37
C ILE A 181 -12.75 24.28 -62.95
N LEU A 182 -12.11 23.14 -63.21
CA LEU A 182 -10.77 23.08 -63.80
C LEU A 182 -10.72 22.65 -65.29
N SER A 183 -11.85 22.40 -65.96
CA SER A 183 -11.87 22.15 -67.42
C SER A 183 -12.49 23.26 -68.27
N MET A 184 -13.04 24.32 -67.66
CA MET A 184 -13.63 25.48 -68.36
C MET A 184 -12.76 26.74 -68.29
N THR A 185 -11.44 26.60 -68.17
CA THR A 185 -10.46 27.68 -68.36
C THR A 185 -9.35 27.32 -69.36
N TYR A 186 -9.31 26.09 -69.87
CA TYR A 186 -8.33 25.66 -70.87
C TYR A 186 -8.83 25.69 -72.33
N PHE A 187 -10.08 26.11 -72.58
CA PHE A 187 -10.65 26.18 -73.94
C PHE A 187 -10.84 27.62 -74.49
N ILE A 188 -10.23 28.64 -73.87
CA ILE A 188 -10.27 30.04 -74.36
C ILE A 188 -8.85 30.61 -74.63
N LEU A 189 -7.77 29.85 -74.44
CA LEU A 189 -6.39 30.33 -74.66
C LEU A 189 -5.59 29.56 -75.71
N LEU A 190 -6.27 28.92 -76.67
CA LEU A 190 -5.68 28.40 -77.91
C LEU A 190 -6.59 28.72 -79.11
N SER A 191 -6.77 30.02 -79.35
CA SER A 191 -7.22 30.60 -80.63
C SER A 191 -6.36 31.81 -80.93
#